data_AF-A0A5R9GHM8-F1
#
_entry.id   AF-A0A5R9GHM8-F1
#
_cell.length_a   1.000
_cell.length_b   1.000
_cell.length_c   1.000
_cell.angle_alpha   90.00
_cell.angle_beta   90.00
_cell.angle_gamma   90.00
#
_symmetry.space_group_name_H-M   'P 1'
#
loop_
_entity.id
_entity.type
_entity.pdbx_description
1 polymer ?
#
loop_
_entity_poly.entity_id
_entity_poly.type
_entity_poly.pdbx_seq_one_letter_code
_entity_poly.pdbx_strand_id
1 'polypeptide(L)' 'MKIFFVYIFLFILIIAFDIAVDLLSGLSLPMSIRIVAEAFSASTVTEKALIALALPAPALPSLYSLLKNKKRNTAGRE' A
#
# COMPACT_ATOMS: atom_id res chain seq x y z
N MET A 1 -11.33 7.24 3.83
CA MET A 1 -11.25 6.63 2.48
C MET A 1 -10.30 7.37 1.54
N LYS A 2 -10.36 8.71 1.40
CA LYS A 2 -9.46 9.47 0.48
C LYS A 2 -7.97 9.17 0.67
N ILE A 3 -7.49 9.10 1.91
CA ILE A 3 -6.07 8.86 2.24
C ILE A 3 -5.58 7.48 1.75
N PHE A 4 -6.37 6.43 1.89
CA PHE A 4 -6.00 5.08 1.42
C PHE A 4 -5.81 5.03 -0.10
N PHE A 5 -6.69 5.69 -0.86
CA PHE A 5 -6.54 5.83 -2.31
C PHE A 5 -5.30 6.65 -2.70
N VAL A 6 -4.97 7.69 -1.94
CA VAL A 6 -3.73 8.48 -2.16
C VAL A 6 -2.50 7.60 -1.98
N TYR A 7 -2.47 6.73 -0.97
CA TYR A 7 -1.35 5.82 -0.75
C TYR A 7 -1.24 4.74 -1.85
N ILE A 8 -2.36 4.16 -2.29
CA ILE A 8 -2.36 3.21 -3.42
C ILE A 8 -1.87 3.91 -4.70
N PHE A 9 -2.37 5.13 -4.95
CA PHE A 9 -1.97 5.90 -6.12
C PHE A 9 -0.47 6.23 -6.09
N LEU A 10 0.05 6.68 -4.95
CA LEU A 10 1.50 6.91 -4.75
C LEU A 10 2.32 5.64 -4.98
N PHE A 11 1.85 4.50 -4.49
CA PHE A 11 2.53 3.22 -4.67
C PHE A 11 2.63 2.83 -6.16
N ILE A 12 1.53 2.95 -6.90
CA ILE A 12 1.51 2.71 -8.35
C ILE A 12 2.45 3.67 -9.08
N LEU A 13 2.47 4.94 -8.67
CA LEU A 13 3.29 5.98 -9.30
C LEU A 13 4.79 5.71 -9.12
N ILE A 14 5.20 5.19 -7.96
CA ILE A 14 6.58 4.77 -7.69
C ILE A 14 6.98 3.61 -8.60
N ILE A 15 6.14 2.58 -8.73
CA ILE A 15 6.41 1.44 -9.63
C ILE A 15 6.50 1.91 -11.09
N ALA A 16 5.59 2.78 -11.52
CA ALA A 16 5.59 3.32 -12.87
C ALA A 16 6.84 4.17 -13.16
N PHE A 17 7.31 4.94 -12.17
CA PHE A 17 8.55 5.69 -12.28
C PHE A 17 9.76 4.77 -12.45
N ASP A 18 9.84 3.69 -11.67
CA ASP A 18 10.94 2.72 -11.74
C ASP A 18 11.01 2.05 -13.13
N ILE A 19 9.85 1.62 -13.65
CA ILE A 19 9.74 1.06 -15.01
C ILE A 19 10.16 2.11 -16.06
N ALA A 20 9.77 3.38 -15.88
CA ALA A 20 10.15 4.45 -16.81
C ALA A 20 11.66 4.70 -16.82
N VAL A 21 12.32 4.65 -15.64
CA VAL A 21 13.78 4.77 -15.52
C VAL A 21 14.49 3.59 -16.20
N ASP A 22 13.99 2.38 -16.03
CA ASP A 22 14.53 1.20 -16.70
C ASP A 22 14.41 1.30 -18.24
N LEU A 23 13.26 1.76 -18.73
CA LEU A 23 13.05 1.99 -20.17
C LEU A 23 14.00 3.07 -20.72
N LEU A 24 14.20 4.16 -19.98
CA LEU A 24 15.17 5.20 -20.33
C LEU A 24 16.62 4.69 -20.33
N SER A 25 16.89 3.68 -19.50
CA SER A 25 18.18 3.00 -19.42
C SER A 25 18.39 1.95 -20.54
N GLY A 26 17.40 1.80 -21.43
CA GLY A 26 17.46 0.89 -22.58
C GLY A 26 17.04 -0.55 -22.27
N LEU A 27 16.49 -0.81 -21.07
CA LEU A 27 15.89 -2.10 -20.76
C LEU A 27 14.53 -2.25 -21.44
N SER A 28 14.18 -3.48 -21.81
CA SER A 28 12.86 -3.75 -22.37
C SER A 28 11.82 -3.81 -21.26
N LEU A 29 10.60 -3.35 -21.55
CA LEU A 29 9.45 -3.41 -20.63
C LEU A 29 9.28 -4.75 -19.88
N PRO A 30 9.37 -5.93 -20.52
CA PRO A 30 9.26 -7.20 -19.81
C PRO A 30 10.42 -7.45 -18.83
N MET A 31 11.62 -6.95 -19.14
CA MET A 31 12.78 -7.04 -18.25
C MET A 31 12.60 -6.14 -17.02
N SER A 32 12.13 -4.91 -17.21
CA SER A 32 11.85 -3.97 -16.10
C SER A 32 10.79 -4.51 -15.14
N ILE A 33 9.69 -5.04 -15.68
CA ILE A 33 8.63 -5.67 -14.86
C ILE A 33 9.20 -6.84 -14.06
N ARG A 34 10.11 -7.62 -14.67
CA ARG A 34 10.75 -8.75 -14.01
C ARG A 34 11.72 -8.31 -12.91
N ILE A 35 12.49 -7.24 -13.11
CA ILE A 35 13.38 -6.67 -12.09
C ILE A 35 12.56 -6.21 -10.87
N VAL A 36 11.47 -5.48 -11.11
CA VAL A 36 10.54 -5.06 -10.05
C VAL A 36 9.98 -6.29 -9.33
N ALA A 37 9.52 -7.31 -10.05
CA ALA A 37 9.01 -8.54 -9.46
C ALA A 37 10.08 -9.32 -8.66
N GLU A 38 11.32 -9.37 -9.13
CA GLU A 38 12.45 -9.97 -8.43
C GLU A 38 12.82 -9.19 -7.16
N ALA A 39 12.77 -7.85 -7.18
CA ALA A 39 12.98 -7.03 -5.98
C ALA A 39 11.92 -7.31 -4.90
N PHE A 40 10.65 -7.48 -5.30
CA PHE A 40 9.59 -7.90 -4.38
C PHE A 40 9.73 -9.35 -3.91
N SER A 41 10.27 -10.24 -4.73
CA SER A 41 10.46 -11.65 -4.37
C SER A 41 11.64 -11.85 -3.42
N ALA A 42 12.74 -11.12 -3.66
CA ALA A 42 13.97 -11.09 -2.86
C ALA A 42 13.81 -10.33 -1.53
N SER A 43 12.70 -9.60 -1.35
CA SER A 43 12.36 -9.00 -0.06
C SER A 43 12.32 -10.06 1.03
N THR A 44 13.01 -9.79 2.12
CA THR A 44 13.09 -10.64 3.31
C THR A 44 11.70 -10.84 3.94
N VAL A 45 11.53 -11.93 4.71
CA VAL A 45 10.28 -12.21 5.45
C VAL A 45 9.91 -11.01 6.34
N THR A 46 10.90 -10.32 6.89
CA THR A 46 10.74 -9.11 7.70
C THR A 46 10.16 -7.95 6.90
N GLU A 47 10.65 -7.69 5.69
CA GLU A 47 10.12 -6.64 4.80
C GLU A 47 8.70 -6.95 4.34
N LYS A 48 8.40 -8.23 4.03
CA LYS A 48 7.04 -8.67 3.69
C LYS A 48 6.06 -8.49 4.85
N ALA A 49 6.49 -8.79 6.08
CA ALA A 49 5.70 -8.56 7.28
C ALA A 49 5.47 -7.05 7.55
N LEU A 50 6.49 -6.22 7.34
CA LEU A 50 6.37 -4.76 7.48
C LEU A 50 5.42 -4.18 6.44
N ILE A 51 5.49 -4.62 5.18
CA ILE A 51 4.53 -4.21 4.13
C ILE A 51 3.11 -4.67 4.50
N ALA A 52 2.95 -5.90 4.97
CA ALA A 52 1.65 -6.44 5.40
C ALA A 52 1.05 -5.69 6.61
N LEU A 53 1.87 -5.18 7.52
CA LEU A 53 1.45 -4.36 8.66
C LEU A 53 1.23 -2.89 8.29
N ALA A 54 2.00 -2.37 7.33
CA ALA A 54 1.88 -1.00 6.84
C ALA A 54 0.67 -0.80 5.93
N LEU A 55 0.28 -1.79 5.12
CA LEU A 55 -0.88 -1.71 4.23
C LEU A 55 -2.21 -1.39 4.95
N PRO A 56 -2.54 -2.03 6.10
CA PRO A 56 -3.76 -1.73 6.85
C PRO A 56 -3.61 -0.53 7.80
N ALA A 57 -2.39 -0.06 8.09
CA ALA A 57 -2.16 1.05 9.03
C ALA A 57 -2.96 2.33 8.72
N PRO A 58 -3.10 2.77 7.45
CA PRO A 58 -3.94 3.92 7.08
C PRO A 58 -5.44 3.70 7.32
N ALA A 59 -5.89 2.45 7.41
CA ALA A 59 -7.28 2.10 7.69
C ALA A 59 -7.59 2.05 9.20
N LEU A 60 -6.59 1.94 10.07
CA LEU A 60 -6.76 1.88 11.52
C LEU A 60 -7.54 3.06 12.13
N PRO A 61 -7.30 4.34 11.74
CA PRO A 61 -8.07 5.45 12.28
C PRO A 61 -9.56 5.40 11.88
N SER A 62 -9.84 4.89 10.67
CA SER A 62 -11.22 4.73 10.17
C SER A 62 -11.94 3.60 10.89
N LEU A 63 -11.26 2.46 11.10
CA LEU A 63 -11.76 1.34 11.90
C LEU A 63 -12.03 1.75 13.36
N TYR A 64 -11.11 2.50 13.97
CA TYR A 64 -11.27 3.01 15.33
C TYR A 64 -12.47 3.96 15.45
N SER A 65 -12.63 4.88 14.49
CA SER A 65 -13.79 5.79 14.46
C SER A 65 -15.11 5.05 14.31
N LEU A 66 -15.17 4.00 13.47
CA LEU A 66 -16.36 3.18 13.30
C LEU A 66 -16.73 2.44 14.58
N LEU A 67 -15.74 1.83 15.26
CA LEU A 67 -15.94 1.13 16.53
C LEU A 67 -16.41 2.08 17.64
N LYS A 68 -15.82 3.28 17.73
CA LYS A 68 -16.20 4.31 18.72
C LYS A 68 -17.63 4.83 18.49
N ASN A 69 -18.00 5.10 17.23
CA ASN A 69 -19.35 5.57 16.89
C ASN A 69 -20.41 4.50 17.12
N LYS A 70 -20.09 3.22 16.90
CA LYS A 70 -20.99 2.10 17.19
C LYS A 70 -21.32 2.01 18.68
N LYS A 71 -20.34 2.22 19.57
CA LYS A 71 -20.54 2.27 21.04
C LYS A 71 -21.40 3.47 21.47
N ARG A 72 -21.22 4.64 20.85
CA ARG A 72 -21.96 5.86 21.22
C ARG A 72 -23.45 5.79 20.84
N ASN A 73 -23.78 5.13 19.74
CA ASN A 73 -25.18 4.91 19.32
C ASN A 73 -25.91 3.82 20.12
N THR A 74 -25.20 2.96 20.86
CA THR A 74 -25.83 2.00 21.77
C THR A 74 -26.13 2.60 23.14
N ALA A 75 -25.32 3.56 23.60
CA ALA A 75 -25.50 4.21 24.90
C ALA A 75 -26.53 5.37 24.92
N GLY A 76 -26.99 5.85 23.76
CA GLY A 76 -28.02 6.91 23.65
C GLY A 76 -29.43 6.40 23.40
N ARG A 77 -29.67 5.10 23.60
CA ARG A 77 -30.99 4.44 23.43
C ARG A 77 -31.55 3.87 24.74
N GLU A 78 -31.01 4.30 25.87
CA GLU A 78 -31.59 4.08 27.21
C GLU A 78 -32.23 5.37 27.73
#